data_AF-A0A7Y4L4C7-F1
#
_entry.id   AF-A0A7Y4L4C7-F1
#
_cell.length_a   1.000
_cell.length_b   1.000
_cell.length_c   1.000
_cell.angle_alpha   90.00
_cell.angle_beta   90.00
_cell.angle_gamma   90.00
#
_symmetry.space_group_name_H-M   'P 1'
#
loop_
_entity.id
_entity.type
_entity.pdbx_description
1 polymer ?
#
loop_
_entity_poly.entity_id
_entity_poly.type
_entity_poly.pdbx_seq_one_letter_code
_entity_poly.pdbx_strand_id
1 'polypeptide(L)' 'MTDTRPEISYEQAREELVDVVRKLEAGGTTLEESLALWERGEELATTCQRWLEGARERLTKAQESPEKPN' A
#
# COMPACT_ATOMS: atom_id res chain seq x y z
N MET A 1 5.84 16.58 -12.56
CA MET A 1 4.93 16.04 -11.54
C MET A 1 4.49 14.67 -12.02
N THR A 2 5.25 13.63 -11.66
CA THR A 2 4.93 12.26 -12.04
C THR A 2 4.10 11.65 -10.91
N ASP A 3 2.78 11.65 -11.08
CA ASP A 3 1.87 10.82 -10.31
C ASP A 3 2.13 9.37 -10.73
N THR A 4 3.15 8.76 -10.13
CA THR A 4 3.46 7.34 -10.35
C THR A 4 2.41 6.56 -9.57
N ARG A 5 1.22 6.39 -10.17
CA ARG A 5 0.23 5.44 -9.65
C ARG A 5 0.93 4.08 -9.50
N PRO A 6 0.84 3.43 -8.33
CA PRO A 6 1.49 2.14 -8.13
C PRO A 6 1.07 1.15 -9.21
N GLU A 7 2.00 0.32 -9.69
CA GLU A 7 1.75 -0.62 -10.79
C GLU A 7 0.66 -1.67 -10.46
N ILE A 8 0.35 -1.86 -9.18
CA ILE A 8 -0.69 -2.76 -8.68
C ILE A 8 -1.77 -2.02 -7.88
N SER A 9 -2.99 -2.56 -7.90
CA SER A 9 -4.10 -2.01 -7.11
C SER A 9 -3.88 -2.19 -5.61
N TYR A 10 -4.58 -1.38 -4.80
CA TYR A 10 -4.54 -1.50 -3.34
C TYR A 10 -4.91 -2.91 -2.85
N GLU A 11 -5.98 -3.50 -3.41
CA GLU A 11 -6.44 -4.83 -2.99
C GLU A 11 -5.40 -5.91 -3.31
N GLN A 12 -4.77 -5.85 -4.49
CA GLN A 12 -3.69 -6.76 -4.86
C GLN A 12 -2.47 -6.59 -3.94
N ALA A 13 -2.07 -5.34 -3.67
CA ALA A 13 -0.96 -5.07 -2.76
C ALA A 13 -1.24 -5.59 -1.34
N ARG A 14 -2.49 -5.43 -0.86
CA ARG A 14 -2.92 -5.92 0.45
C ARG A 14 -2.94 -7.44 0.51
N GLU A 15 -3.47 -8.10 -0.52
CA GLU A 15 -3.54 -9.56 -0.59
C GLU A 15 -2.12 -10.17 -0.59
N GLU A 16 -1.23 -9.63 -1.42
CA GLU A 16 0.16 -10.09 -1.47
C GLU A 16 0.88 -9.86 -0.12
N LEU A 17 0.63 -8.71 0.53
CA LEU A 17 1.22 -8.41 1.84
C LEU A 17 0.75 -9.41 2.91
N VAL A 18 -0.53 -9.76 2.91
CA VAL A 18 -1.09 -10.77 3.81
C VAL A 18 -0.41 -12.12 3.60
N ASP A 19 -0.16 -12.51 2.34
CA ASP A 19 0.51 -13.78 2.04
C ASP A 19 2.00 -13.77 2.42
N VAL A 20 2.69 -12.63 2.27
CA VAL A 20 4.06 -12.45 2.77
C VAL A 20 4.11 -12.62 4.29
N VAL A 21 3.22 -11.95 5.02
CA VAL A 21 3.14 -12.06 6.48
C VAL A 21 2.84 -13.48 6.91
N ARG A 22 1.89 -14.16 6.26
CA ARG A 22 1.58 -15.57 6.55
C ARG A 22 2.78 -16.48 6.37
N LYS A 23 3.59 -16.27 5.33
CA LYS A 23 4.82 -17.07 5.09
C LYS A 23 5.87 -16.81 6.18
N LEU A 24 6.07 -15.54 6.56
CA LEU A 24 6.97 -15.18 7.66
C LEU A 24 6.53 -15.80 8.99
N GLU A 25 5.23 -15.75 9.30
CA GLU A 25 4.65 -16.31 10.53
C GLU A 25 4.69 -17.84 10.57
N ALA A 26 4.51 -18.50 9.42
CA ALA A 26 4.63 -19.96 9.32
C ALA A 26 6.05 -20.45 9.64
N GLY A 27 7.06 -19.59 9.39
CA GLY A 27 8.46 -19.95 9.52
C GLY A 27 8.88 -21.07 8.56
N GLY A 28 9.98 -21.76 8.88
CA GLY A 28 10.51 -22.85 8.04
C GLY A 28 11.25 -22.37 6.78
N THR A 29 11.43 -21.06 6.61
CA THR A 29 12.24 -20.42 5.59
C THR A 29 13.68 -20.23 6.05
N THR A 30 14.63 -20.15 5.11
CA THR A 30 16.01 -19.75 5.45
C THR A 30 16.07 -18.28 5.84
N LEU A 31 17.21 -17.83 6.37
CA LEU A 31 17.41 -16.42 6.68
C LEU A 31 17.28 -15.54 5.43
N GLU A 32 17.89 -15.96 4.33
CA GLU A 32 17.86 -15.25 3.06
C GLU A 32 16.42 -15.13 2.51
N GLU A 33 15.66 -16.21 2.57
CA GLU A 33 14.24 -16.21 2.19
C GLU A 33 13.41 -15.30 3.10
N SER A 34 13.69 -15.32 4.40
CA SER A 34 13.00 -14.47 5.39
C SER A 34 13.28 -12.99 5.15
N LEU A 35 14.53 -12.64 4.78
CA LEU A 35 14.90 -11.27 4.42
C LEU A 35 14.22 -10.83 3.13
N ALA A 36 14.19 -11.68 2.10
CA ALA A 36 13.51 -11.36 0.84
C ALA A 36 12.00 -11.15 1.03
N LEU A 37 11.36 -12.00 1.87
CA LEU A 37 9.96 -11.82 2.24
C LEU A 37 9.74 -10.51 3.00
N TRP A 38 10.60 -10.17 3.96
CA TRP A 38 10.51 -8.92 4.69
C TRP A 38 10.64 -7.70 3.78
N GLU A 39 11.65 -7.65 2.91
CA GLU A 39 11.85 -6.55 1.95
C GLU A 39 10.62 -6.38 1.05
N ARG A 40 10.07 -7.48 0.55
CA ARG A 40 8.84 -7.45 -0.24
C ARG A 40 7.65 -6.93 0.57
N GLY A 41 7.53 -7.35 1.82
CA GLY A 41 6.51 -6.85 2.75
C GLY A 41 6.57 -5.33 2.93
N GLU A 42 7.77 -4.78 3.11
CA GLU A 42 7.99 -3.33 3.26
C GLU A 42 7.60 -2.53 2.00
N GLU A 43 7.93 -3.06 0.81
CA GLU A 43 7.52 -2.46 -0.46
C GLU A 43 5.99 -2.42 -0.62
N LEU A 44 5.32 -3.53 -0.27
CA LEU A 44 3.88 -3.66 -0.34
C LEU A 44 3.18 -2.76 0.68
N ALA A 45 3.70 -2.68 1.91
CA ALA A 45 3.22 -1.77 2.94
C ALA A 45 3.34 -0.31 2.49
N THR A 46 4.49 0.07 1.93
CA THR A 46 4.71 1.40 1.35
C THR A 46 3.73 1.70 0.23
N THR A 47 3.46 0.73 -0.64
CA THR A 47 2.49 0.87 -1.72
C THR A 47 1.07 1.07 -1.20
N CYS A 48 0.65 0.28 -0.20
CA CYS A 48 -0.63 0.45 0.46
C CYS A 48 -0.77 1.83 1.09
N GLN A 49 0.26 2.34 1.77
CA GLN A 49 0.24 3.67 2.38
C GLN A 49 0.07 4.78 1.33
N ARG A 50 0.77 4.70 0.19
CA ARG A 50 0.61 5.68 -0.90
C ARG A 50 -0.82 5.71 -1.45
N TRP A 51 -1.45 4.55 -1.60
CA TRP A 51 -2.85 4.45 -2.02
C TRP A 51 -3.79 5.14 -1.02
N LEU A 52 -3.61 4.89 0.28
CA LEU A 52 -4.43 5.48 1.33
C LEU A 52 -4.23 6.99 1.43
N GLU A 53 -3.01 7.47 1.31
CA GLU A 53 -2.71 8.89 1.34
C GLU A 53 -3.33 9.62 0.14
N GLY A 54 -3.17 9.09 -1.07
CA GLY A 54 -3.82 9.64 -2.26
C GLY A 54 -5.36 9.59 -2.19
N ALA A 55 -5.94 8.62 -1.47
CA ALA A 55 -7.38 8.62 -1.19
C ALA A 55 -7.76 9.73 -0.21
N ARG A 56 -6.99 9.94 0.86
CA ARG A 56 -7.21 10.99 1.85
C ARG A 56 -7.09 12.38 1.24
N GLU A 57 -6.06 12.66 0.46
CA GLU A 57 -5.90 13.95 -0.20
C GLU A 57 -7.09 14.31 -1.11
N ARG A 58 -7.62 13.33 -1.85
CA ARG A 58 -8.81 13.53 -2.70
C ARG A 58 -10.05 13.86 -1.87
N LEU A 59 -10.23 13.21 -0.73
CA LEU A 59 -11.32 13.49 0.19
C LEU A 59 -11.20 14.90 0.78
N THR A 60 -10.00 15.30 1.21
CA THR A 60 -9.74 16.65 1.73
C THR A 60 -10.06 17.71 0.68
N LYS A 61 -9.58 17.55 -0.56
CA LYS A 61 -9.86 18.48 -1.67
C LYS A 61 -11.36 18.59 -1.99
N ALA A 62 -12.09 17.47 -1.91
CA ALA A 62 -13.53 17.47 -2.12
C ALA A 62 -14.30 18.21 -1.00
N GLN A 63 -13.80 18.16 0.24
CA GLN A 63 -14.39 18.88 1.39
C GLN A 63 -14.07 20.38 1.38
N GLU A 64 -12.89 20.77 0.88
CA GLU A 64 -12.46 22.19 0.75
C GLU A 64 -13.10 22.93 -0.43
N SER A 65 -13.96 22.27 -1.21
CA SER A 65 -14.82 22.93 -2.21
C SER A 65 -16.22 23.13 -1.63
N PRO A 66 -16.46 24.12 -0.76
CA PRO A 66 -17.82 24.50 -0.41
C PRO A 66 -18.49 25.03 -1.69
N GLU A 67 -19.70 24.54 -1.95
CA GLU A 67 -20.64 25.09 -2.91
C GLU A 67 -20.56 26.61 -2.94
N LYS A 68 -20.45 27.18 -4.14
CA LYS A 68 -20.76 28.60 -4.33
C LYS A 68 -22.22 28.80 -3.90
N PRO A 69 -22.51 29.57 -2.84
CA PRO A 69 -23.87 29.97 -2.59
C PRO A 69 -24.25 30.99 -3.67
N ASN A 70 -25.29 30.66 -4.44
CA ASN A 70 -25.92 31.53 -5.43
C ASN A 70 -26.69 32.67 -4.77
#